data_AF-A9B1M4-F1
#
_entry.id   AF-A9B1M4-F1
#
_cell.length_a   1.000
_cell.length_b   1.000
_cell.length_c   1.000
_cell.angle_alpha   90.00
_cell.angle_beta   90.00
_cell.angle_gamma   90.00
#
_symmetry.space_group_name_H-M   'P 1'
#
loop_
_entity.id
_entity.type
_entity.pdbx_description
1 polymer ?
#
loop_
_entity_poly.entity_id
_entity_poly.type
_entity_poly.pdbx_seq_one_letter_code
_entity_poly.pdbx_strand_id
1 'polypeptide(L)'
;MNSIAAYSIFALRRFRYFIDNDNIRYLICLTITLVPFGDYILQTNTVYSIWNSLFILILLISVPVSSSKLVTIFQTIISLLMIASHGMSFIIIPFCAYFLFTRPKLLDKIYNGILLLGVLSYIITSVHPIKSQMNLSPKSFIFSLQLLFERVFFEGFFGNILRIDLVKHYPYIPISIGIIIGLTLTGLIYRWRGYLPKPIVEQFIVIGFLIIGLTIIPTITRNLISQKELIMLEPWSSNRYFYIQHMLFIILILELFYFRLMKSSFTTQNHSNHTVIVKITISICVFWIIFLNINHQKIFFGTPIYNGREVIYFLSSLDKHMHNPEKAPQPIKLERGVWSIVYTGYSALPN
;
A
#
# COMPACT_ATOMS: atom_id res chain seq x y z
N MET A 1 -7.01 9.38 -12.25
CA MET A 1 -6.51 8.48 -13.31
C MET A 1 -5.48 7.46 -12.80
N ASN A 2 -4.46 7.86 -12.03
CA ASN A 2 -3.43 6.92 -11.52
C ASN A 2 -3.99 5.76 -10.67
N SER A 3 -5.02 6.00 -9.87
CA SER A 3 -5.66 4.96 -9.04
C SER A 3 -6.32 3.88 -9.92
N ILE A 4 -7.04 4.27 -10.98
CA ILE A 4 -7.66 3.32 -11.93
C ILE A 4 -6.58 2.47 -12.61
N ALA A 5 -5.47 3.08 -13.02
CA ALA A 5 -4.36 2.35 -13.63
C ALA A 5 -3.71 1.37 -12.63
N ALA A 6 -3.47 1.80 -11.38
CA ALA A 6 -2.91 0.95 -10.32
C ALA A 6 -3.84 -0.24 -10.00
N TYR A 7 -5.16 -0.01 -9.98
CA TYR A 7 -6.15 -1.03 -9.63
C TYR A 7 -6.50 -1.97 -10.77
N SER A 8 -6.25 -1.58 -12.02
CA SER A 8 -6.50 -2.40 -13.21
C SER A 8 -5.24 -3.07 -13.75
N ILE A 9 -4.06 -2.79 -13.20
CA ILE A 9 -2.78 -3.23 -13.78
C ILE A 9 -2.67 -4.76 -13.88
N PHE A 10 -3.24 -5.50 -12.92
CA PHE A 10 -3.28 -6.97 -12.95
C PHE A 10 -4.13 -7.52 -14.11
N ALA A 11 -5.05 -6.74 -14.68
CA ALA A 11 -5.81 -7.17 -15.85
C ALA A 11 -4.95 -7.29 -17.13
N LEU A 12 -3.77 -6.64 -17.17
CA LEU A 12 -2.89 -6.70 -18.33
C LEU A 12 -2.33 -8.11 -18.56
N ARG A 13 -2.28 -8.55 -19.81
CA ARG A 13 -1.82 -9.91 -20.21
C ARG A 13 -0.45 -10.29 -19.66
N ARG A 14 0.47 -9.33 -19.49
CA ARG A 14 1.82 -9.59 -18.96
C ARG A 14 1.81 -10.09 -17.51
N PHE A 15 0.78 -9.79 -16.73
CA PHE A 15 0.61 -10.32 -15.37
C PHE A 15 0.10 -11.75 -15.34
N ARG A 16 -0.16 -12.39 -16.49
CA ARG A 16 -0.26 -13.86 -16.56
C ARG A 16 0.99 -14.53 -16.03
N TYR A 17 2.16 -13.88 -16.17
CA TYR A 17 3.40 -14.35 -15.56
C TYR A 17 3.28 -14.58 -14.04
N PHE A 18 2.46 -13.76 -13.37
CA PHE A 18 2.16 -13.88 -11.95
C PHE A 18 1.01 -14.82 -11.69
N ILE A 19 -0.11 -14.53 -12.35
CA ILE A 19 -1.39 -15.18 -12.11
C ILE A 19 -1.96 -15.59 -13.48
N ASP A 20 -1.77 -16.86 -13.84
CA ASP A 20 -2.17 -17.38 -15.15
C ASP A 20 -3.67 -17.22 -15.43
N ASN A 21 -4.51 -17.24 -14.39
CA ASN A 21 -5.96 -17.23 -14.51
C ASN A 21 -6.53 -15.80 -14.49
N ASP A 22 -7.21 -15.45 -15.58
CA ASP A 22 -7.80 -14.13 -15.81
C ASP A 22 -8.87 -13.77 -14.76
N ASN A 23 -9.69 -14.74 -14.31
CA ASN A 23 -10.76 -14.49 -13.33
C ASN A 23 -10.22 -14.04 -11.97
N ILE A 24 -9.08 -14.58 -11.52
CA ILE A 24 -8.46 -14.13 -10.27
C ILE A 24 -7.89 -12.74 -10.45
N ARG A 25 -7.23 -12.47 -11.59
CA ARG A 25 -6.68 -11.14 -11.83
C ARG A 25 -7.80 -10.10 -11.80
N TYR A 26 -8.95 -10.40 -12.38
CA TYR A 26 -10.14 -9.57 -12.26
C TYR A 26 -10.66 -9.50 -10.82
N LEU A 27 -10.68 -10.59 -10.07
CA LEU A 27 -11.08 -10.58 -8.65
C LEU A 27 -10.12 -9.75 -7.79
N ILE A 28 -8.81 -9.81 -8.04
CA ILE A 28 -7.80 -8.99 -7.37
C ILE A 28 -8.01 -7.52 -7.74
N CYS A 29 -8.15 -7.20 -9.03
CA CYS A 29 -8.46 -5.83 -9.46
C CYS A 29 -9.74 -5.32 -8.80
N LEU A 30 -10.79 -6.14 -8.79
CA LEU A 30 -12.08 -5.82 -8.18
C LEU A 30 -11.94 -5.63 -6.67
N THR A 31 -11.24 -6.53 -5.98
CA THR A 31 -11.02 -6.44 -4.53
C THR A 31 -10.19 -5.21 -4.19
N ILE A 32 -9.09 -4.96 -4.89
CA ILE A 32 -8.26 -3.76 -4.72
C ILE A 32 -9.08 -2.48 -4.99
N THR A 33 -10.00 -2.52 -5.97
CA THR A 33 -10.89 -1.39 -6.28
C THR A 33 -11.96 -1.18 -5.22
N LEU A 34 -12.58 -2.27 -4.75
CA LEU A 34 -13.66 -2.26 -3.77
C LEU A 34 -13.17 -2.03 -2.35
N VAL A 35 -11.89 -2.32 -2.09
CA VAL A 35 -11.31 -2.20 -0.77
C VAL A 35 -10.48 -0.93 -0.69
N PRO A 36 -11.01 0.14 -0.06
CA PRO A 36 -10.31 1.40 0.05
C PRO A 36 -9.27 1.29 1.17
N PHE A 37 -8.10 0.74 0.85
CA PHE A 37 -6.92 0.87 1.72
C PHE A 37 -6.42 2.31 1.81
N GLY A 38 -6.99 3.22 1.01
CA GLY A 38 -6.75 4.65 1.08
C GLY A 38 -8.01 5.42 1.48
N ASP A 39 -7.81 6.40 2.37
CA ASP A 39 -8.73 7.49 2.69
C ASP A 39 -9.33 8.18 1.44
N TYR A 40 -10.51 8.77 1.55
CA TYR A 40 -11.06 9.68 0.53
C TYR A 40 -10.11 10.86 0.23
N ILE A 41 -9.43 11.39 1.25
CA ILE A 41 -8.38 12.41 1.05
C ILE A 41 -7.17 11.80 0.30
N LEU A 42 -6.96 10.48 0.41
CA LEU A 42 -5.92 9.74 -0.31
C LEU A 42 -6.30 9.48 -1.79
N GLN A 43 -7.59 9.47 -2.16
CA GLN A 43 -8.00 9.41 -3.57
C GLN A 43 -7.92 10.75 -4.31
N THR A 44 -8.02 11.87 -3.58
CA THR A 44 -8.06 13.23 -4.14
C THR A 44 -6.72 13.98 -4.09
N ASN A 45 -5.71 13.46 -3.37
CA ASN A 45 -4.44 14.16 -3.14
C ASN A 45 -3.27 13.58 -3.97
N THR A 46 -2.48 14.47 -4.58
CA THR A 46 -1.26 14.17 -5.34
C THR A 46 -0.25 13.32 -4.56
N VAL A 47 -0.22 13.42 -3.23
CA VAL A 47 0.64 12.63 -2.34
C VAL A 47 0.46 11.12 -2.54
N TYR A 48 -0.72 10.64 -2.94
CA TYR A 48 -0.97 9.21 -3.14
C TYR A 48 -0.74 8.71 -4.56
N SER A 49 -0.78 9.62 -5.54
CA SER A 49 -0.30 9.27 -6.89
C SER A 49 1.14 8.77 -6.83
N ILE A 50 1.94 9.32 -5.91
CA ILE A 50 3.32 8.87 -5.67
C ILE A 50 3.35 7.42 -5.15
N TRP A 51 2.56 7.05 -4.13
CA TRP A 51 2.48 5.67 -3.62
C TRP A 51 1.96 4.67 -4.65
N ASN A 52 0.93 5.05 -5.43
CA ASN A 52 0.44 4.23 -6.54
C ASN A 52 1.51 4.07 -7.64
N SER A 53 2.28 5.11 -7.93
CA SER A 53 3.42 5.03 -8.85
C SER A 53 4.49 4.06 -8.35
N LEU A 54 4.82 4.06 -7.06
CA LEU A 54 5.75 3.08 -6.49
C LEU A 54 5.19 1.65 -6.56
N PHE A 55 3.90 1.48 -6.27
CA PHE A 55 3.26 0.17 -6.41
C PHE A 55 3.29 -0.33 -7.86
N ILE A 56 2.94 0.53 -8.82
CA ILE A 56 3.04 0.22 -10.25
C ILE A 56 4.47 -0.11 -10.64
N LEU A 57 5.46 0.64 -10.16
CA LEU A 57 6.89 0.39 -10.41
C LEU A 57 7.32 -0.98 -9.90
N ILE A 58 6.94 -1.35 -8.67
CA ILE A 58 7.21 -2.68 -8.09
C ILE A 58 6.61 -3.77 -8.98
N LEU A 59 5.35 -3.61 -9.39
CA LEU A 59 4.68 -4.57 -10.26
C LEU A 59 5.30 -4.66 -11.66
N LEU A 60 5.74 -3.53 -12.23
CA LEU A 60 6.41 -3.44 -13.53
C LEU A 60 7.76 -4.16 -13.55
N ILE A 61 8.56 -4.00 -12.49
CA ILE A 61 9.88 -4.65 -12.35
C ILE A 61 9.73 -6.17 -12.18
N SER A 62 8.62 -6.57 -11.56
CA SER A 62 8.35 -7.97 -11.25
C SER A 62 7.98 -8.76 -12.53
N VAL A 63 7.44 -8.14 -13.57
CA VAL A 63 7.13 -8.81 -14.87
C VAL A 63 8.27 -8.67 -15.88
N PRO A 64 8.46 -9.65 -16.79
CA PRO A 64 9.32 -9.47 -17.97
C PRO A 64 8.86 -8.30 -18.84
N VAL A 65 9.80 -7.61 -19.49
CA VAL A 65 9.51 -6.52 -20.42
C VAL A 65 8.87 -7.03 -21.71
N SER A 66 8.19 -6.13 -22.43
CA SER A 66 7.63 -6.43 -23.74
C SER A 66 8.72 -6.81 -24.74
N SER A 67 8.39 -7.66 -25.72
CA SER A 67 9.28 -7.94 -26.86
C SER A 67 9.45 -6.73 -27.77
N SER A 68 8.51 -5.78 -27.76
CA SER A 68 8.59 -4.56 -28.55
C SER A 68 9.58 -3.57 -27.94
N LYS A 69 10.64 -3.22 -28.70
CA LYS A 69 11.68 -2.27 -28.29
C LYS A 69 11.10 -0.91 -27.88
N LEU A 70 10.15 -0.38 -28.66
CA LEU A 70 9.50 0.91 -28.38
C LEU A 70 8.75 0.88 -27.04
N VAL A 71 7.99 -0.19 -26.78
CA VAL A 71 7.26 -0.35 -25.51
C VAL A 71 8.24 -0.45 -24.34
N THR A 72 9.36 -1.16 -24.51
CA THR A 72 10.39 -1.27 -23.48
C THR A 72 11.09 0.06 -23.21
N ILE A 73 11.40 0.86 -24.23
CA ILE A 73 11.95 2.21 -24.06
C ILE A 73 10.97 3.07 -23.27
N PHE A 74 9.70 3.09 -23.67
CA PHE A 74 8.66 3.86 -22.98
C PHE A 74 8.47 3.40 -21.53
N GLN A 75 8.42 2.09 -21.28
CA GLN A 75 8.36 1.53 -19.94
C GLN A 75 9.59 1.93 -19.10
N THR A 76 10.78 1.95 -19.69
CA THR A 76 12.02 2.37 -19.02
C THR A 76 11.95 3.83 -18.61
N ILE A 77 11.56 4.72 -19.52
CA ILE A 77 11.42 6.15 -19.24
C ILE A 77 10.40 6.38 -18.12
N ILE A 78 9.22 5.75 -18.20
CA ILE A 78 8.20 5.85 -17.15
C ILE A 78 8.73 5.33 -15.81
N SER A 79 9.43 4.19 -15.81
CA SER A 79 9.95 3.60 -14.58
C SER A 79 10.99 4.51 -13.92
N LEU A 80 11.87 5.14 -14.71
CA LEU A 80 12.84 6.13 -14.22
C LEU A 80 12.16 7.38 -13.65
N LEU A 81 11.10 7.87 -14.31
CA LEU A 81 10.30 8.97 -13.77
C LEU A 81 9.63 8.60 -12.43
N MET A 82 9.10 7.37 -12.31
CA MET A 82 8.54 6.87 -11.06
C MET A 82 9.60 6.76 -9.95
N ILE A 83 10.81 6.29 -10.28
CA ILE A 83 11.96 6.25 -9.35
C ILE A 83 12.28 7.65 -8.84
N ALA A 84 12.41 8.62 -9.74
CA ALA A 84 12.72 10.01 -9.39
C ALA A 84 11.60 10.68 -8.57
N SER A 85 10.35 10.21 -8.72
CA SER A 85 9.19 10.77 -8.04
C SER A 85 8.98 10.25 -6.61
N HIS A 86 9.71 9.20 -6.17
CA HIS A 86 9.46 8.58 -4.87
C HIS A 86 10.73 8.25 -4.09
N GLY A 87 10.85 8.83 -2.89
CA GLY A 87 11.98 8.59 -1.99
C GLY A 87 12.14 7.17 -1.44
N MET A 88 11.19 6.25 -1.68
CA MET A 88 11.24 4.84 -1.25
C MET A 88 11.58 3.90 -2.41
N SER A 89 11.89 4.44 -3.60
CA SER A 89 12.25 3.66 -4.78
C SER A 89 13.46 2.75 -4.56
N PHE A 90 14.33 3.06 -3.60
CA PHE A 90 15.48 2.21 -3.24
C PHE A 90 15.12 0.80 -2.76
N ILE A 91 13.87 0.56 -2.35
CA ILE A 91 13.42 -0.81 -2.03
C ILE A 91 13.46 -1.75 -3.24
N ILE A 92 13.49 -1.21 -4.46
CA ILE A 92 13.53 -2.02 -5.69
C ILE A 92 14.95 -2.50 -6.03
N ILE A 93 16.00 -1.99 -5.38
CA ILE A 93 17.40 -2.40 -5.61
C ILE A 93 17.58 -3.93 -5.59
N PRO A 94 17.17 -4.65 -4.53
CA PRO A 94 17.33 -6.11 -4.48
C PRO A 94 16.60 -6.81 -5.63
N PHE A 95 15.47 -6.28 -6.09
CA PHE A 95 14.71 -6.84 -7.22
C PHE A 95 15.42 -6.62 -8.55
N CYS A 96 15.85 -5.38 -8.82
CA CYS A 96 16.59 -5.07 -10.03
C CYS A 96 17.89 -5.88 -10.09
N ALA A 97 18.63 -5.99 -8.98
CA ALA A 97 19.83 -6.81 -8.90
C ALA A 97 19.52 -8.29 -9.14
N TYR A 98 18.53 -8.86 -8.42
CA TYR A 98 18.13 -10.25 -8.60
C TYR A 98 17.73 -10.55 -10.05
N PHE A 99 16.88 -9.72 -10.67
CA PHE A 99 16.42 -9.93 -12.03
C PHE A 99 17.49 -9.65 -13.09
N LEU A 100 18.44 -8.75 -12.83
CA LEU A 100 19.62 -8.54 -13.69
C LEU A 100 20.41 -9.85 -13.86
N PHE A 101 20.55 -10.63 -12.79
CA PHE A 101 21.31 -11.89 -12.84
C PHE A 101 20.47 -13.10 -13.27
N THR A 102 19.19 -13.15 -12.91
CA THR A 102 18.36 -14.35 -13.08
C THR A 102 17.49 -14.37 -14.33
N ARG A 103 17.17 -13.22 -14.95
CA ARG A 103 16.31 -13.19 -16.14
C ARG A 103 17.06 -13.74 -17.37
N PRO A 104 16.44 -14.61 -18.19
CA PRO A 104 17.12 -15.23 -19.33
C PRO A 104 17.33 -14.27 -20.51
N LYS A 105 16.43 -13.30 -20.74
CA LYS A 105 16.50 -12.41 -21.91
C LYS A 105 17.42 -11.22 -21.64
N LEU A 106 18.30 -10.92 -22.59
CA LEU A 106 19.21 -9.76 -22.50
C LEU A 106 18.47 -8.43 -22.32
N LEU A 107 17.32 -8.25 -22.99
CA LEU A 107 16.51 -7.03 -22.84
C LEU A 107 16.00 -6.82 -21.41
N ASP A 108 15.58 -7.88 -20.72
CA ASP A 108 15.18 -7.81 -19.31
C ASP A 108 16.36 -7.39 -18.43
N LYS A 109 17.55 -7.95 -18.69
CA LYS A 109 18.77 -7.59 -17.96
C LYS A 109 19.13 -6.13 -18.15
N ILE A 110 19.11 -5.63 -19.39
CA ILE A 110 19.40 -4.23 -19.70
C ILE A 110 18.40 -3.31 -18.99
N TYR A 111 17.09 -3.62 -19.07
CA TYR A 111 16.06 -2.86 -18.37
C TYR A 111 16.33 -2.77 -16.86
N ASN A 112 16.53 -3.91 -16.20
CA ASN A 112 16.80 -3.94 -14.75
C ASN A 112 18.13 -3.26 -14.38
N GLY A 113 19.15 -3.36 -15.23
CA GLY A 113 20.42 -2.65 -15.07
C GLY A 113 20.25 -1.13 -15.14
N ILE A 114 19.49 -0.63 -16.11
CA ILE A 114 19.17 0.80 -16.23
C ILE A 114 18.39 1.28 -15.01
N LEU A 115 17.40 0.52 -14.54
CA LEU A 115 16.64 0.90 -13.34
C LEU A 115 17.51 0.89 -12.09
N LEU A 116 18.37 -0.12 -11.92
CA LEU A 116 19.32 -0.18 -10.81
C LEU A 116 20.22 1.06 -10.80
N LEU A 117 20.82 1.40 -11.94
CA LEU A 117 21.62 2.62 -12.08
C LEU A 117 20.80 3.87 -11.77
N GLY A 118 19.56 3.96 -12.29
CA GLY A 118 18.67 5.08 -12.03
C GLY A 118 18.37 5.29 -10.55
N VAL A 119 18.11 4.21 -9.81
CA VAL A 119 17.89 4.26 -8.36
C VAL A 119 19.16 4.66 -7.61
N LEU A 120 20.32 4.12 -7.97
CA LEU A 120 21.60 4.48 -7.35
C LEU A 120 21.94 5.97 -7.60
N SER A 121 21.77 6.45 -8.84
CA SER A 121 21.92 7.86 -9.18
C SER A 121 20.95 8.75 -8.40
N TYR A 122 19.70 8.31 -8.24
CA TYR A 122 18.73 9.02 -7.41
C TYR A 122 19.18 9.10 -5.95
N ILE A 123 19.65 8.01 -5.35
CA ILE A 123 20.14 8.01 -3.97
C ILE A 123 21.32 8.98 -3.80
N ILE A 124 22.29 8.93 -4.72
CA ILE A 124 23.49 9.79 -4.66
C ILE A 124 23.13 11.28 -4.80
N THR A 125 22.18 11.62 -5.67
CA THR A 125 21.86 13.02 -6.01
C THR A 125 20.77 13.64 -5.12
N SER A 126 19.80 12.84 -4.68
CA SER A 126 18.57 13.33 -4.03
C SER A 126 18.56 13.11 -2.52
N VAL A 127 19.38 12.20 -2.00
CA VAL A 127 19.60 12.10 -0.55
C VAL A 127 20.62 13.17 -0.17
N HIS A 128 20.16 14.42 -0.04
CA HIS A 128 20.90 15.38 0.76
C HIS A 128 21.19 14.74 2.12
N PRO A 129 22.34 14.98 2.75
CA PRO A 129 22.62 14.49 4.10
C PRO A 129 21.62 15.14 5.06
N ILE A 130 20.42 14.56 5.15
CA ILE A 130 19.45 14.92 6.15
C ILE A 130 20.14 14.55 7.45
N LYS A 131 20.32 15.54 8.34
CA LYS A 131 20.78 15.31 9.72
C LYS A 131 19.80 14.44 10.54
N SER A 132 18.86 13.75 9.90
CA SER A 132 18.06 12.70 10.50
C SER A 132 18.99 11.54 10.81
N GLN A 133 19.39 11.46 12.07
CA GLN A 133 20.13 10.31 12.58
C GLN A 133 19.26 9.08 12.35
N MET A 134 19.67 8.21 11.43
CA MET A 134 19.05 6.90 11.29
C MET A 134 19.18 6.21 12.64
N ASN A 135 18.04 5.93 13.28
CA ASN A 135 18.06 5.31 14.59
C ASN A 135 18.10 3.80 14.42
N LEU A 136 19.31 3.25 14.29
CA LEU A 136 19.55 1.81 14.18
C LEU A 136 19.51 1.07 15.53
N SER A 137 18.81 1.61 16.53
CA SER A 137 18.68 0.94 17.83
C SER A 137 17.88 -0.37 17.72
N PRO A 138 18.18 -1.39 18.56
CA PRO A 138 17.35 -2.58 18.66
C PRO A 138 15.87 -2.27 18.98
N LYS A 139 15.61 -1.19 19.71
CA LYS A 139 14.25 -0.72 20.02
C LYS A 139 13.49 -0.31 18.75
N SER A 140 14.16 0.36 17.80
CA SER A 140 13.62 0.70 16.48
C SER A 140 13.16 -0.51 15.71
N PHE A 141 13.98 -1.56 15.74
CA PHE A 141 13.70 -2.80 15.04
C PHE A 141 12.52 -3.54 15.66
N ILE A 142 12.49 -3.69 16.99
CA ILE A 142 11.36 -4.29 17.71
C ILE A 142 10.07 -3.51 17.44
N PHE A 143 10.12 -2.19 17.49
CA PHE A 143 8.96 -1.34 17.18
C PHE A 143 8.48 -1.51 15.73
N SER A 144 9.41 -1.63 14.77
CA SER A 144 9.07 -1.92 13.37
C SER A 144 8.38 -3.27 13.21
N LEU A 145 8.81 -4.29 13.96
CA LEU A 145 8.15 -5.60 13.98
C LEU A 145 6.77 -5.52 14.62
N GLN A 146 6.61 -4.77 15.71
CA GLN A 146 5.29 -4.53 16.31
C GLN A 146 4.33 -3.90 15.30
N LEU A 147 4.77 -2.86 14.59
CA LEU A 147 3.99 -2.21 13.53
C LEU A 147 3.68 -3.19 12.38
N LEU A 148 4.61 -4.06 12.00
CA LEU A 148 4.34 -5.07 10.98
C LEU A 148 3.17 -5.98 11.38
N PHE A 149 3.18 -6.52 12.61
CA PHE A 149 2.13 -7.41 13.09
C PHE A 149 0.81 -6.69 13.35
N GLU A 150 0.85 -5.52 13.98
CA GLU A 150 -0.33 -4.73 14.31
C GLU A 150 -0.97 -4.10 13.06
N ARG A 151 -0.17 -3.44 12.22
CA ARG A 151 -0.66 -2.60 11.14
C ARG A 151 -0.77 -3.35 9.82
N VAL A 152 0.03 -4.38 9.54
CA VAL A 152 -0.13 -5.12 8.27
C VAL A 152 -1.01 -6.34 8.47
N PHE A 153 -0.64 -7.21 9.40
CA PHE A 153 -1.33 -8.49 9.57
C PHE A 153 -2.69 -8.34 10.28
N PHE A 154 -2.72 -7.71 11.47
CA PHE A 154 -3.96 -7.56 12.21
C PHE A 154 -4.92 -6.60 11.50
N GLU A 155 -4.49 -5.37 11.20
CA GLU A 155 -5.34 -4.39 10.51
C GLU A 155 -5.82 -4.87 9.14
N GLY A 156 -5.00 -5.60 8.38
CA GLY A 156 -5.40 -6.15 7.09
C GLY A 156 -6.56 -7.15 7.19
N PHE A 157 -6.67 -7.87 8.32
CA PHE A 157 -7.74 -8.84 8.57
C PHE A 157 -8.97 -8.24 9.27
N PHE A 158 -8.76 -7.35 10.25
CA PHE A 158 -9.80 -6.87 11.16
C PHE A 158 -10.18 -5.40 10.95
N GLY A 159 -9.44 -4.67 10.11
CA GLY A 159 -9.62 -3.25 9.90
C GLY A 159 -9.02 -2.37 10.99
N ASN A 160 -8.80 -1.10 10.64
CA ASN A 160 -8.20 -0.09 11.51
C ASN A 160 -9.07 0.32 12.73
N ILE A 161 -10.38 0.07 12.75
CA ILE A 161 -11.33 0.53 13.78
C ILE A 161 -11.12 -0.35 14.98
N LEU A 162 -11.22 -1.66 14.73
CA LEU A 162 -10.95 -2.65 15.76
C LEU A 162 -9.50 -2.52 16.23
N ARG A 163 -8.56 -2.22 15.33
CA ARG A 163 -7.17 -1.93 15.73
C ARG A 163 -7.10 -0.74 16.68
N ILE A 164 -7.63 0.43 16.32
CA ILE A 164 -7.56 1.64 17.15
C ILE A 164 -8.22 1.39 18.52
N ASP A 165 -9.41 0.79 18.52
CA ASP A 165 -10.16 0.49 19.74
C ASP A 165 -9.37 -0.45 20.67
N LEU A 166 -8.85 -1.55 20.10
CA LEU A 166 -8.04 -2.50 20.86
C LEU A 166 -6.68 -1.93 21.26
N VAL A 167 -6.02 -1.10 20.46
CA VAL A 167 -4.73 -0.49 20.84
C VAL A 167 -4.91 0.44 22.03
N LYS A 168 -6.03 1.16 22.09
CA LYS A 168 -6.36 2.08 23.18
C LYS A 168 -6.57 1.36 24.52
N HIS A 169 -7.17 0.18 24.49
CA HIS A 169 -7.55 -0.55 25.71
C HIS A 169 -6.61 -1.73 26.03
N TYR A 170 -6.08 -2.39 25.01
CA TYR A 170 -5.31 -3.64 25.07
C TYR A 170 -4.20 -3.68 23.99
N PRO A 171 -3.14 -2.85 24.09
CA PRO A 171 -2.15 -2.64 23.03
C PRO A 171 -1.44 -3.92 22.55
N TYR A 172 -1.31 -4.94 23.40
CA TYR A 172 -0.65 -6.20 23.06
C TYR A 172 -1.55 -7.20 22.31
N ILE A 173 -2.88 -7.02 22.34
CA ILE A 173 -3.82 -7.96 21.69
C ILE A 173 -3.67 -7.91 20.16
N PRO A 174 -3.74 -6.75 19.49
CA PRO A 174 -3.56 -6.67 18.04
C PRO A 174 -2.23 -7.23 17.56
N ILE A 175 -1.15 -6.94 18.30
CA ILE A 175 0.20 -7.45 17.99
C ILE A 175 0.22 -8.98 18.08
N SER A 176 -0.31 -9.56 19.15
CA SER A 176 -0.30 -11.00 19.39
C SER A 176 -1.11 -11.76 18.32
N ILE A 177 -2.30 -11.25 17.99
CA ILE A 177 -3.14 -11.82 16.92
C ILE A 177 -2.43 -11.66 15.56
N GLY A 178 -1.81 -10.50 15.30
CA GLY A 178 -1.02 -10.27 14.10
C GLY A 178 0.14 -11.26 13.95
N ILE A 179 0.85 -11.58 15.03
CA ILE A 179 1.89 -12.61 15.07
C ILE A 179 1.30 -13.97 14.70
N ILE A 180 0.17 -14.36 15.31
CA ILE A 180 -0.50 -15.63 15.01
C ILE A 180 -0.90 -15.71 13.54
N ILE A 181 -1.46 -14.64 12.96
CA ILE A 181 -1.82 -14.58 11.54
C ILE A 181 -0.57 -14.72 10.67
N GLY A 182 0.49 -13.95 10.96
CA GLY A 182 1.74 -14.00 10.20
C GLY A 182 2.37 -15.39 10.21
N LEU A 183 2.51 -16.00 11.39
CA LEU A 183 3.03 -17.36 11.55
C LEU A 183 2.14 -18.40 10.85
N THR A 184 0.82 -18.25 10.92
CA THR A 184 -0.12 -19.15 10.23
C THR A 184 0.08 -19.06 8.72
N LEU A 185 0.15 -17.85 8.15
CA LEU A 185 0.38 -17.67 6.72
C LEU A 185 1.73 -18.22 6.28
N THR A 186 2.80 -17.94 7.02
CA THR A 186 4.13 -18.51 6.74
C THR A 186 4.12 -20.03 6.83
N GLY A 187 3.47 -20.60 7.85
CA GLY A 187 3.32 -22.03 8.03
C GLY A 187 2.53 -22.69 6.89
N LEU A 188 1.46 -22.04 6.41
CA LEU A 188 0.67 -22.49 5.25
C LEU A 188 1.49 -22.45 3.97
N ILE A 189 2.18 -21.35 3.68
CA ILE A 189 3.09 -21.23 2.53
C ILE A 189 4.17 -22.32 2.58
N TYR A 190 4.82 -22.50 3.73
CA TYR A 190 5.87 -23.49 3.92
C TYR A 190 5.34 -24.92 3.73
N ARG A 191 4.19 -25.25 4.34
CA ARG A 191 3.54 -26.56 4.19
C ARG A 191 3.16 -26.84 2.75
N TRP A 192 2.74 -25.82 2.00
CA TRP A 192 2.27 -25.97 0.63
C TRP A 192 3.35 -25.79 -0.43
N ARG A 193 4.57 -25.37 -0.07
CA ARG A 193 5.65 -25.11 -1.04
C ARG A 193 5.96 -26.28 -1.96
N GLY A 194 5.79 -27.52 -1.51
CA GLY A 194 6.01 -28.73 -2.32
C GLY A 194 4.93 -28.97 -3.38
N TYR A 195 3.76 -28.36 -3.23
CA TYR A 195 2.62 -28.47 -4.15
C TYR A 195 2.44 -27.22 -5.01
N LEU A 196 3.11 -26.12 -4.66
CA LEU A 196 3.05 -24.86 -5.39
C LEU A 196 4.10 -24.88 -6.52
N PRO A 197 3.74 -24.47 -7.75
CA PRO A 197 4.73 -24.22 -8.79
C PRO A 197 5.78 -23.22 -8.31
N LYS A 198 7.06 -23.47 -8.63
CA LYS A 198 8.20 -22.65 -8.22
C LYS A 198 7.98 -21.14 -8.38
N PRO A 199 7.42 -20.63 -9.50
CA PRO A 199 7.19 -19.19 -9.67
C PRO A 199 6.31 -18.57 -8.58
N ILE A 200 5.33 -19.30 -8.04
CA ILE A 200 4.41 -18.80 -7.01
C ILE A 200 5.09 -18.76 -5.64
N VAL A 201 5.93 -19.75 -5.34
CA VAL A 201 6.71 -19.72 -4.10
C VAL A 201 7.67 -18.53 -4.11
N GLU A 202 8.34 -18.28 -5.25
CA GLU A 202 9.18 -17.10 -5.45
C GLU A 202 8.38 -15.80 -5.26
N GLN A 203 7.15 -15.74 -5.79
CA GLN A 203 6.25 -14.59 -5.59
C GLN A 203 5.92 -14.35 -4.12
N PHE A 204 5.58 -15.39 -3.35
CA PHE A 204 5.31 -15.22 -1.92
C PHE A 204 6.52 -14.72 -1.15
N ILE A 205 7.72 -15.19 -1.50
CA ILE A 205 8.98 -14.70 -0.91
C ILE A 205 9.18 -13.23 -1.26
N VAL A 206 8.99 -12.86 -2.53
CA VAL A 206 9.11 -11.48 -3.02
C VAL A 206 8.12 -10.55 -2.31
N ILE A 207 6.84 -10.93 -2.24
CA ILE A 207 5.80 -10.16 -1.57
C ILE A 207 6.10 -10.03 -0.07
N GLY A 208 6.50 -11.12 0.59
CA GLY A 208 6.89 -11.10 2.00
C GLY A 208 8.07 -10.16 2.26
N PHE A 209 9.09 -10.21 1.41
CA PHE A 209 10.23 -9.29 1.47
C PHE A 209 9.80 -7.83 1.30
N LEU A 210 8.93 -7.54 0.33
CA LEU A 210 8.40 -6.19 0.11
C LEU A 210 7.62 -5.68 1.32
N ILE A 211 6.74 -6.51 1.89
CA ILE A 211 5.96 -6.15 3.08
C ILE A 211 6.90 -5.80 4.25
N ILE A 212 7.90 -6.65 4.50
CA ILE A 212 8.89 -6.44 5.57
C ILE A 212 9.73 -5.18 5.29
N GLY A 213 10.28 -5.05 4.08
CA GLY A 213 11.12 -3.93 3.68
C GLY A 213 10.37 -2.60 3.73
N LEU A 214 9.16 -2.53 3.17
CA LEU A 214 8.31 -1.34 3.20
C LEU A 214 7.88 -0.97 4.62
N THR A 215 7.91 -1.90 5.57
CA THR A 215 7.56 -1.62 6.97
C THR A 215 8.77 -1.15 7.77
N ILE A 216 9.88 -1.91 7.72
CA ILE A 216 11.06 -1.69 8.54
C ILE A 216 11.80 -0.42 8.10
N ILE A 217 12.01 -0.26 6.79
CA ILE A 217 12.85 0.80 6.26
C ILE A 217 12.28 2.20 6.57
N PRO A 218 11.00 2.53 6.29
CA PRO A 218 10.45 3.83 6.67
C PRO A 218 10.49 4.08 8.17
N THR A 219 10.27 3.03 8.98
CA THR A 219 10.23 3.15 10.44
C THR A 219 11.60 3.52 11.02
N ILE A 220 12.66 2.85 10.53
CA ILE A 220 14.04 3.12 10.96
C ILE A 220 14.53 4.47 10.42
N THR A 221 14.32 4.74 9.13
CA THR A 221 14.86 5.95 8.48
C THR A 221 14.23 7.24 8.99
N ARG A 222 12.97 7.19 9.45
CA ARG A 222 12.25 8.36 9.95
C ARG A 222 12.31 8.54 11.46
N ASN A 223 13.06 7.68 12.17
CA ASN A 223 13.16 7.69 13.63
C ASN A 223 11.78 7.80 14.30
N LEU A 224 10.82 6.96 13.88
CA LEU A 224 9.43 6.98 14.38
C LEU A 224 9.30 6.58 15.87
N ILE A 225 10.42 6.42 16.57
CA ILE A 225 10.54 5.80 17.89
C ILE A 225 10.17 6.74 19.03
N SER A 226 10.17 8.07 18.82
CA SER A 226 9.95 9.00 19.93
C SER A 226 8.49 9.37 20.20
N GLN A 227 7.51 8.86 19.44
CA GLN A 227 6.17 9.44 19.46
C GLN A 227 5.11 8.51 20.04
N LYS A 228 4.82 8.70 21.33
CA LYS A 228 3.46 8.59 21.90
C LYS A 228 2.41 9.25 20.99
N GLU A 229 2.84 10.21 20.19
CA GLU A 229 2.07 10.88 19.16
C GLU A 229 1.78 10.00 17.93
N LEU A 230 2.55 9.00 17.51
CA LEU A 230 2.21 8.22 16.29
C LEU A 230 1.03 7.24 16.50
N ILE A 231 0.82 6.85 17.76
CA ILE A 231 -0.34 6.07 18.22
C ILE A 231 -1.60 6.97 18.32
N MET A 232 -1.43 8.29 18.43
CA MET A 232 -2.51 9.28 18.59
C MET A 232 -2.70 10.26 17.41
N LEU A 233 -1.73 10.40 16.51
CA LEU A 233 -1.71 11.38 15.43
C LEU A 233 -2.42 10.81 14.21
N GLU A 234 -3.59 11.41 13.98
CA GLU A 234 -4.35 11.48 12.73
C GLU A 234 -4.33 10.23 11.83
N PRO A 235 -5.49 9.57 11.63
CA PRO A 235 -5.66 8.44 10.73
C PRO A 235 -4.97 8.59 9.36
N TRP A 236 -4.82 9.82 8.88
CA TRP A 236 -4.24 10.17 7.61
C TRP A 236 -2.71 10.01 7.52
N SER A 237 -1.95 10.45 8.54
CA SER A 237 -0.50 10.59 8.43
C SER A 237 0.24 9.25 8.49
N SER A 238 -0.29 8.31 9.28
CA SER A 238 0.31 7.01 9.55
C SER A 238 -0.14 5.93 8.56
N ASN A 239 -1.41 5.94 8.09
CA ASN A 239 -1.95 4.89 7.20
C ASN A 239 -1.26 4.85 5.83
N ARG A 240 -0.86 6.01 5.28
CA ARG A 240 -0.24 6.09 3.95
C ARG A 240 1.06 5.27 3.81
N TYR A 241 1.78 5.04 4.91
CA TYR A 241 3.02 4.27 4.91
C TYR A 241 2.80 2.76 4.89
N PHE A 242 1.59 2.29 5.18
CA PHE A 242 1.23 0.86 5.21
C PHE A 242 0.36 0.43 4.02
N TYR A 243 -0.07 1.38 3.20
CA TYR A 243 -0.95 1.15 2.06
C TYR A 243 -0.45 0.05 1.11
N ILE A 244 0.80 0.16 0.64
CA ILE A 244 1.33 -0.81 -0.32
C ILE A 244 1.43 -2.19 0.34
N GLN A 245 1.76 -2.24 1.64
CA GLN A 245 1.83 -3.48 2.41
C GLN A 245 0.47 -4.14 2.52
N HIS A 246 -0.60 -3.37 2.76
CA HIS A 246 -1.97 -3.90 2.77
C HIS A 246 -2.39 -4.45 1.40
N MET A 247 -2.07 -3.72 0.32
CA MET A 247 -2.34 -4.19 -1.04
C MET A 247 -1.62 -5.49 -1.35
N LEU A 248 -0.32 -5.55 -1.04
CA LEU A 248 0.51 -6.74 -1.21
C LEU A 248 0.04 -7.91 -0.33
N PHE A 249 -0.38 -7.62 0.89
CA PHE A 249 -0.90 -8.61 1.82
C PHE A 249 -2.16 -9.27 1.28
N ILE A 250 -3.04 -8.51 0.65
CA ILE A 250 -4.28 -9.06 0.08
C ILE A 250 -4.06 -9.80 -1.21
N ILE A 251 -3.13 -9.34 -2.04
CA ILE A 251 -2.67 -10.13 -3.19
C ILE A 251 -2.19 -11.49 -2.70
N LEU A 252 -1.35 -11.53 -1.66
CA LEU A 252 -0.85 -12.77 -1.07
C LEU A 252 -1.98 -13.66 -0.55
N ILE A 253 -2.96 -13.09 0.17
CA ILE A 253 -4.12 -13.83 0.69
C ILE A 253 -4.97 -14.40 -0.46
N LEU A 254 -5.32 -13.58 -1.46
CA LEU A 254 -6.16 -13.99 -2.58
C LEU A 254 -5.47 -15.05 -3.46
N GLU A 255 -4.16 -14.93 -3.68
CA GLU A 255 -3.38 -15.93 -4.41
C GLU A 255 -3.34 -17.26 -3.65
N LEU A 256 -3.01 -17.24 -2.34
CA LEU A 256 -3.04 -18.45 -1.49
C LEU A 256 -4.40 -19.13 -1.53
N PHE A 257 -5.47 -18.34 -1.44
CA PHE A 257 -6.83 -18.84 -1.51
C PHE A 257 -7.16 -19.44 -2.88
N TYR A 258 -6.84 -18.77 -3.98
CA TYR A 258 -7.08 -19.33 -5.31
C TYR A 258 -6.40 -20.69 -5.49
N PHE A 259 -5.11 -20.81 -5.11
CA PHE A 259 -4.38 -22.06 -5.27
C PHE A 259 -5.05 -23.21 -4.52
N ARG A 260 -5.58 -22.95 -3.33
CA ARG A 260 -6.28 -23.96 -2.54
C ARG A 260 -7.68 -24.26 -3.07
N LEU A 261 -8.46 -23.25 -3.44
CA LEU A 261 -9.85 -23.41 -3.85
C LEU A 261 -9.99 -24.10 -5.22
N MET A 262 -9.18 -23.70 -6.20
CA MET A 262 -9.41 -24.03 -7.60
C MET A 262 -8.52 -25.18 -8.07
N LYS A 263 -7.23 -25.19 -7.72
CA LYS A 263 -6.30 -26.21 -8.23
C LYS A 263 -6.44 -27.56 -7.51
N SER A 264 -6.76 -27.54 -6.21
CA SER A 264 -7.06 -28.75 -5.43
C SER A 264 -8.33 -29.48 -5.90
N SER A 265 -9.24 -28.80 -6.61
CA SER A 265 -10.48 -29.42 -7.07
C SER A 265 -10.31 -30.25 -8.35
N PHE A 266 -9.21 -30.08 -9.07
CA PHE A 266 -8.97 -30.72 -10.36
C PHE A 266 -8.15 -32.00 -10.28
N THR A 267 -7.45 -32.27 -9.17
CA THR A 267 -6.47 -33.36 -9.10
C THR A 267 -6.93 -34.58 -8.29
N THR A 268 -8.05 -34.52 -7.57
CA THR A 268 -8.55 -35.67 -6.81
C THR A 268 -10.07 -35.76 -6.87
N GLN A 269 -10.57 -36.80 -7.54
CA GLN A 269 -11.99 -37.20 -7.61
C GLN A 269 -12.60 -37.56 -6.24
N ASN A 270 -11.80 -37.60 -5.17
CA ASN A 270 -12.30 -37.72 -3.80
C ASN A 270 -12.59 -36.35 -3.20
N HIS A 271 -13.84 -35.91 -3.35
CA HIS A 271 -14.42 -34.80 -2.59
C HIS A 271 -14.53 -35.18 -1.11
N SER A 272 -13.43 -35.05 -0.35
CA SER A 272 -13.52 -35.15 1.11
C SER A 272 -14.17 -33.87 1.67
N ASN A 273 -15.08 -34.02 2.64
CA ASN A 273 -15.79 -32.91 3.30
C ASN A 273 -14.83 -31.83 3.84
N HIS A 274 -13.60 -32.19 4.20
CA HIS A 274 -12.56 -31.26 4.62
C HIS A 274 -12.19 -30.22 3.56
N THR A 275 -12.21 -30.59 2.27
CA THR A 275 -11.94 -29.62 1.20
C THR A 275 -13.04 -28.56 1.14
N VAL A 276 -14.31 -28.97 1.22
CA VAL A 276 -15.46 -28.06 1.20
C VAL A 276 -15.43 -27.09 2.39
N ILE A 277 -15.17 -27.58 3.60
CA ILE A 277 -15.08 -26.73 4.80
C ILE A 277 -13.98 -25.68 4.63
N VAL A 278 -12.78 -26.09 4.20
CA VAL A 278 -11.67 -25.15 3.95
C VAL A 278 -12.06 -24.10 2.91
N LYS A 279 -12.78 -24.51 1.83
CA LYS A 279 -13.24 -23.56 0.82
C LYS A 279 -14.21 -22.53 1.39
N ILE A 280 -15.20 -22.97 2.17
CA ILE A 280 -16.20 -22.11 2.80
C ILE A 280 -15.54 -21.15 3.78
N THR A 281 -14.68 -21.64 4.68
CA THR A 281 -13.96 -20.79 5.66
C THR A 281 -13.15 -19.71 4.95
N ILE A 282 -12.44 -20.08 3.88
CA ILE A 282 -11.66 -19.14 3.07
C ILE A 282 -12.54 -18.08 2.42
N SER A 283 -13.64 -18.48 1.78
CA SER A 283 -14.57 -17.53 1.16
C SER A 283 -15.15 -16.57 2.18
N ILE A 284 -15.53 -17.07 3.36
CA ILE A 284 -15.99 -16.24 4.48
C ILE A 284 -14.90 -15.25 4.90
N CYS A 285 -13.64 -15.67 5.02
CA CYS A 285 -12.53 -14.76 5.34
C CYS A 285 -12.35 -13.65 4.29
N VAL A 286 -12.42 -13.97 2.99
CA VAL A 286 -12.32 -12.96 1.91
C VAL A 286 -13.49 -11.98 2.00
N PHE A 287 -14.72 -12.48 2.09
CA PHE A 287 -15.91 -11.64 2.21
C PHE A 287 -15.86 -10.79 3.48
N TRP A 288 -15.36 -11.33 4.58
CA TRP A 288 -15.17 -10.63 5.84
C TRP A 288 -14.16 -9.48 5.72
N ILE A 289 -12.99 -9.74 5.13
CA ILE A 289 -11.98 -8.70 4.86
C ILE A 289 -12.58 -7.59 3.99
N ILE A 290 -13.26 -7.95 2.90
CA ILE A 290 -13.90 -6.99 2.01
C ILE A 290 -14.96 -6.19 2.77
N PHE A 291 -15.87 -6.86 3.48
CA PHE A 291 -16.96 -6.25 4.23
C PHE A 291 -16.45 -5.28 5.30
N LEU A 292 -15.47 -5.69 6.11
CA LEU A 292 -14.89 -4.85 7.14
C LEU A 292 -14.27 -3.60 6.54
N ASN A 293 -13.47 -3.75 5.48
CA ASN A 293 -12.82 -2.61 4.86
C ASN A 293 -13.80 -1.66 4.13
N ILE A 294 -14.91 -2.17 3.58
CA ILE A 294 -16.00 -1.34 3.02
C ILE A 294 -16.71 -0.55 4.13
N ASN A 295 -17.05 -1.18 5.25
CA ASN A 295 -17.73 -0.48 6.35
C ASN A 295 -16.82 0.55 7.02
N HIS A 296 -15.53 0.23 7.09
CA HIS A 296 -14.45 1.14 7.44
C HIS A 296 -14.46 2.43 6.64
N GLN A 297 -14.73 2.33 5.34
CA GLN A 297 -14.73 3.47 4.43
C GLN A 297 -15.67 4.57 4.93
N LYS A 298 -16.88 4.19 5.33
CA LYS A 298 -17.92 5.16 5.71
C LYS A 298 -17.55 5.98 6.94
N ILE A 299 -16.73 5.43 7.83
CA ILE A 299 -16.49 6.01 9.15
C ILE A 299 -15.19 6.83 9.16
N PHE A 300 -14.13 6.36 8.51
CA PHE A 300 -12.80 7.01 8.57
C PHE A 300 -12.37 7.69 7.27
N PHE A 301 -12.98 7.29 6.16
CA PHE A 301 -12.45 7.55 4.83
C PHE A 301 -13.51 8.05 3.86
N GLY A 302 -14.70 8.44 4.32
CA GLY A 302 -15.62 9.24 3.54
C GLY A 302 -15.36 10.70 3.87
N THR A 303 -15.51 11.61 2.91
CA THR A 303 -15.57 13.04 3.25
C THR A 303 -16.69 13.22 4.25
N PRO A 304 -16.40 13.64 5.48
CA PRO A 304 -17.47 14.04 6.36
C PRO A 304 -18.26 15.16 5.68
N ILE A 305 -19.58 15.12 5.80
CA ILE A 305 -20.46 16.13 5.18
C ILE A 305 -20.02 17.55 5.60
N TYR A 306 -19.47 17.72 6.80
CA TYR A 306 -18.97 19.00 7.29
C TYR A 306 -17.78 19.54 6.47
N ASN A 307 -16.80 18.71 6.08
CA ASN A 307 -15.68 19.14 5.22
C ASN A 307 -16.18 19.61 3.84
N GLY A 308 -17.21 18.94 3.29
CA GLY A 308 -17.85 19.38 2.05
C GLY A 308 -18.55 20.74 2.21
N ARG A 309 -19.21 20.96 3.35
CA ARG A 309 -19.83 22.26 3.70
C ARG A 309 -18.80 23.36 3.87
N GLU A 310 -17.64 23.07 4.47
CA GLU A 310 -16.55 24.05 4.62
C GLU A 310 -15.99 24.50 3.26
N VAL A 311 -15.78 23.56 2.32
CA VAL A 311 -15.35 23.92 0.95
C VAL A 311 -16.40 24.77 0.24
N ILE A 312 -17.69 24.39 0.31
CA ILE A 312 -18.78 25.19 -0.29
C ILE A 312 -18.85 26.57 0.36
N TYR A 313 -18.71 26.65 1.69
CA TYR A 313 -18.69 27.90 2.44
C TYR A 313 -17.51 28.78 2.02
N PHE A 314 -16.32 28.22 1.93
CA PHE A 314 -15.11 28.88 1.47
C PHE A 314 -15.29 29.44 0.05
N LEU A 315 -15.75 28.61 -0.90
CA LEU A 315 -15.99 29.02 -2.28
C LEU A 315 -17.05 30.12 -2.38
N SER A 316 -18.14 30.00 -1.61
CA SER A 316 -19.20 31.03 -1.57
C SER A 316 -18.73 32.35 -0.96
N SER A 317 -17.80 32.29 0.00
CA SER A 317 -17.22 33.48 0.64
C SER A 317 -16.20 34.15 -0.29
N LEU A 318 -15.41 33.36 -1.02
CA LEU A 318 -14.49 33.84 -2.04
C LEU A 318 -15.25 34.52 -3.19
N ASP A 319 -16.36 33.92 -3.65
CA ASP A 319 -17.20 34.48 -4.70
C ASP A 319 -17.80 35.84 -4.30
N LYS A 320 -18.30 35.95 -3.06
CA LYS A 320 -18.75 37.23 -2.48
C LYS A 320 -17.63 38.26 -2.39
N HIS A 321 -16.41 37.84 -2.02
CA HIS A 321 -15.24 38.72 -1.95
C HIS A 321 -14.84 39.24 -3.34
N MET A 322 -14.92 38.41 -4.37
CA MET A 322 -14.61 38.83 -5.75
C MET A 322 -15.64 39.80 -6.32
N HIS A 323 -16.94 39.62 -6.00
CA HIS A 323 -18.01 40.46 -6.54
C HIS A 323 -18.28 41.75 -5.73
N ASN A 324 -17.96 41.77 -4.45
CA ASN A 324 -18.13 42.94 -3.58
C ASN A 324 -16.94 43.08 -2.60
N PRO A 325 -15.76 43.47 -3.11
CA PRO A 325 -14.54 43.54 -2.29
C PRO A 325 -14.65 44.49 -1.10
N GLU A 326 -15.42 45.58 -1.23
CA GLU A 326 -15.62 46.57 -0.16
C GLU A 326 -16.44 46.08 1.02
N LYS A 327 -17.26 45.02 0.84
CA LYS A 327 -18.13 44.46 1.88
C LYS A 327 -17.60 43.15 2.47
N ALA A 328 -16.45 42.69 1.99
CA ALA A 328 -15.97 41.37 2.33
C ALA A 328 -15.13 41.41 3.62
N PRO A 329 -15.43 40.55 4.61
CA PRO A 329 -14.71 40.53 5.87
C PRO A 329 -13.31 39.91 5.67
N GLN A 330 -12.30 40.77 5.50
CA GLN A 330 -10.86 40.47 5.52
C GLN A 330 -10.31 39.54 4.41
N PRO A 331 -8.98 39.53 4.15
CA PRO A 331 -8.39 38.65 3.15
C PRO A 331 -8.53 37.18 3.54
N ILE A 332 -9.13 36.41 2.64
CA ILE A 332 -9.30 34.96 2.81
C ILE A 332 -7.94 34.30 2.59
N LYS A 333 -7.35 33.76 3.67
CA LYS A 333 -6.12 32.95 3.58
C LYS A 333 -6.47 31.48 3.73
N LEU A 334 -6.07 30.69 2.73
CA LEU A 334 -6.12 29.23 2.81
C LEU A 334 -4.87 28.74 3.57
N GLU A 335 -5.06 28.10 4.72
CA GLU A 335 -3.97 27.37 5.37
C GLU A 335 -3.76 26.01 4.70
N ARG A 336 -2.50 25.56 4.63
CA ARG A 336 -2.18 24.28 3.98
C ARG A 336 -2.96 23.14 4.64
N GLY A 337 -3.90 22.57 3.91
CA GLY A 337 -4.66 21.38 4.34
C GLY A 337 -5.91 21.67 5.16
N VAL A 338 -6.26 22.94 5.40
CA VAL A 338 -7.50 23.32 6.10
C VAL A 338 -8.31 24.27 5.22
N TRP A 339 -9.53 23.89 4.87
CA TRP A 339 -10.47 24.71 4.11
C TRP A 339 -11.22 25.71 5.01
N SER A 340 -10.51 26.32 5.96
CA SER A 340 -11.04 27.31 6.88
C SER A 340 -10.59 28.71 6.48
N ILE A 341 -11.49 29.69 6.59
CA ILE A 341 -11.15 31.10 6.42
C ILE A 341 -10.47 31.56 7.71
N VAL A 342 -9.16 31.82 7.66
CA VAL A 342 -8.46 32.45 8.78
C VAL A 342 -8.58 33.96 8.64
N TYR A 343 -9.32 34.59 9.55
CA TYR A 343 -9.44 36.05 9.62
C TYR A 343 -8.11 36.64 10.13
N THR A 344 -7.40 37.36 9.27
CA THR A 344 -6.18 38.10 9.62
C THR A 344 -6.53 39.30 10.51
N GLY A 345 -6.84 39.06 11.78
CA GLY A 345 -7.22 40.13 12.71
C GLY A 345 -7.54 39.71 14.15
N TYR A 346 -7.72 38.42 14.44
CA TYR A 346 -7.89 37.95 15.82
C TYR A 346 -6.64 37.19 16.28
N SER A 347 -5.67 37.95 16.80
CA SER A 347 -4.71 37.42 17.76
C SER A 347 -5.48 36.95 19.00
N ALA A 348 -5.43 35.64 19.25
CA ALA A 348 -5.67 34.98 20.54
C ALA A 348 -6.75 35.62 21.44
N LEU A 349 -7.96 35.04 21.44
CA LEU A 349 -8.74 35.07 22.68
C LEU A 349 -7.96 34.27 23.74
N PRO A 350 -7.78 34.81 24.97
CA PRO A 350 -7.15 34.07 26.06
C PRO A 350 -7.99 32.82 26.38
N ASN A 351 -7.30 31.72 26.69
CA ASN A 351 -7.82 30.39 27.00
C ASN A 351 -9.06 30.36 27.90
#